data_AF-A0A423PGG1-F1
#
_entry.id   AF-A0A423PGG1-F1
#
_cell.length_a   1.000
_cell.length_b   1.000
_cell.length_c   1.000
_cell.angle_alpha   90.00
_cell.angle_beta   90.00
_cell.angle_gamma   90.00
#
_symmetry.space_group_name_H-M   'P 1'
#
loop_
_entity.id
_entity.type
_entity.pdbx_description
1 polymer ?
#
loop_
_entity_poly.entity_id
_entity_poly.type
_entity_poly.pdbx_seq_one_letter_code
_entity_poly.pdbx_strand_id
1 'polypeptide(L)'
;MAANDMPEIQIDADNMYREESFSDLKVGSIRKLIPVTREGEDDSSRDVRYEGSASLMTPAGNLPLSFELEADTLSGAIDKFPDAVNAAAERAIEELKEMQRQQSQQIQVPGQGGYGQGGGQGGGQIQL
;
A
#
# COMPACT_ATOMS: atom_id res chain seq x y z
N MET A 1 37.88 -5.28 8.91
CA MET A 1 36.65 -5.57 9.68
C MET A 1 35.57 -4.69 9.10
N ALA A 2 34.63 -5.24 8.34
CA ALA A 2 33.47 -4.47 7.89
C ALA A 2 32.61 -4.23 9.13
N ALA A 3 32.42 -2.96 9.50
CA ALA A 3 31.46 -2.60 10.53
C ALA A 3 30.07 -2.99 10.00
N ASN A 4 29.36 -3.80 10.78
CA ASN A 4 27.95 -4.08 10.53
C ASN A 4 27.18 -2.77 10.68
N ASP A 5 26.87 -2.13 9.56
CA ASP A 5 26.05 -0.92 9.48
C ASP A 5 24.57 -1.33 9.60
N MET A 6 24.21 -1.92 10.75
CA MET A 6 22.83 -2.24 11.05
C MET A 6 22.10 -0.95 11.43
N PRO A 7 20.95 -0.65 10.80
CA PRO A 7 20.17 0.54 11.15
C PRO A 7 19.75 0.48 12.62
N GLU A 8 19.86 1.60 13.31
CA GLU A 8 19.43 1.73 14.69
C GLU A 8 17.90 1.69 14.74
N ILE A 9 17.35 0.58 15.26
CA ILE A 9 15.90 0.40 15.41
C ILE A 9 15.51 0.93 16.78
N GLN A 10 14.85 2.07 16.84
CA GLN A 10 14.31 2.67 18.06
C GLN A 10 12.79 2.82 17.96
N ILE A 11 12.12 2.67 19.09
CA ILE A 11 10.70 2.98 19.21
C ILE A 11 10.52 4.48 19.49
N ASP A 12 9.50 5.08 18.89
CA ASP A 12 9.09 6.44 19.24
C ASP A 12 8.21 6.41 20.49
N ALA A 13 8.86 6.52 21.65
CA ALA A 13 8.20 6.44 22.94
C ALA A 13 7.21 7.58 23.23
N ASP A 14 7.21 8.64 22.41
CA ASP A 14 6.29 9.77 22.56
C ASP A 14 5.05 9.64 21.66
N ASN A 15 5.06 8.67 20.72
CA ASN A 15 3.95 8.37 19.81
C ASN A 15 3.37 6.96 20.03
N MET A 16 3.25 6.57 21.29
CA MET A 16 2.70 5.27 21.69
C MET A 16 1.18 5.24 21.65
N TYR A 17 0.62 4.09 21.28
CA TYR A 17 -0.80 3.78 21.30
C TYR A 17 -1.04 2.39 21.91
N ARG A 18 -2.10 2.26 22.71
CA ARG A 18 -2.70 0.97 23.08
C ARG A 18 -3.73 0.61 22.02
N GLU A 19 -3.64 -0.61 21.49
CA GLU A 19 -4.55 -1.10 20.47
C GLU A 19 -5.59 -2.05 21.07
N GLU A 20 -6.87 -1.78 20.81
CA GLU A 20 -7.99 -2.68 21.10
C GLU A 20 -8.62 -3.15 19.79
N SER A 21 -8.84 -4.45 19.62
CA SER A 21 -9.41 -5.03 18.40
C SER A 21 -10.82 -5.55 18.62
N PHE A 22 -11.73 -5.18 17.71
CA PHE A 22 -13.13 -5.57 17.68
C PHE A 22 -13.40 -6.25 16.34
N SER A 23 -13.97 -7.45 16.34
CA SER A 23 -14.28 -8.16 15.10
C SER A 23 -15.60 -8.89 15.21
N ASP A 24 -16.30 -8.96 14.08
CA ASP A 24 -17.48 -9.80 13.92
C ASP A 24 -17.13 -11.23 13.46
N LEU A 25 -15.84 -11.51 13.23
CA LEU A 25 -15.27 -12.75 12.70
C LEU A 25 -15.86 -13.17 11.34
N LYS A 26 -16.40 -12.22 10.57
CA LYS A 26 -17.06 -12.49 9.29
C LYS A 26 -16.68 -11.48 8.22
N VAL A 27 -16.97 -10.20 8.47
CA VAL A 27 -16.83 -9.11 7.49
C VAL A 27 -15.50 -8.39 7.68
N GLY A 28 -15.09 -8.15 8.92
CA GLY A 28 -13.86 -7.40 9.18
C GLY A 28 -13.57 -7.18 10.66
N SER A 29 -12.68 -6.23 10.90
CA SER A 29 -12.32 -5.78 12.24
C SER A 29 -12.13 -4.28 12.30
N ILE A 30 -12.36 -3.73 13.49
CA ILE A 30 -12.07 -2.34 13.85
C ILE A 30 -11.00 -2.37 14.93
N ARG A 31 -9.95 -1.58 14.75
CA ARG A 31 -8.92 -1.34 15.75
C ARG A 31 -9.14 0.05 16.33
N LYS A 32 -9.26 0.13 17.65
CA LYS A 32 -9.27 1.39 18.40
C LYS A 32 -7.86 1.64 18.90
N LEU A 33 -7.29 2.76 18.49
CA LEU A 33 -5.97 3.22 18.87
C LEU A 33 -6.15 4.28 19.96
N ILE A 34 -5.79 3.94 21.19
CA ILE A 34 -5.87 4.82 22.34
C ILE A 34 -4.47 5.38 22.59
N PRO A 35 -4.24 6.69 22.45
CA PRO A 35 -2.92 7.27 22.71
C PRO A 35 -2.54 7.06 24.18
N VAL A 36 -1.28 6.69 24.40
CA VAL A 36 -0.74 6.48 25.75
C VAL A 36 0.61 7.20 25.92
N THR A 37 0.93 7.55 27.16
CA THR A 37 2.26 8.05 27.51
C THR A 37 3.30 6.93 27.46
N ARG A 38 4.58 7.28 27.62
CA ARG A 38 5.68 6.33 27.72
C ARG A 38 5.50 5.32 28.87
N GLU A 39 4.81 5.74 29.91
CA GLU A 39 4.49 4.94 31.10
C GLU A 39 3.28 4.03 30.87
N GLY A 40 2.56 4.18 29.75
CA GLY A 40 1.41 3.36 29.37
C GLY A 40 0.06 3.89 29.85
N GLU A 41 0.03 5.08 30.46
CA GLU A 41 -1.19 5.75 30.91
C GLU A 41 -1.92 6.44 29.74
N ASP A 42 -3.24 6.59 29.84
CA ASP A 42 -4.05 7.22 28.80
C ASP A 42 -3.65 8.70 28.60
N ASP A 43 -3.34 9.06 27.35
CA ASP A 43 -2.96 10.42 26.98
C ASP A 43 -4.13 11.17 26.37
N SER A 44 -4.91 11.84 27.22
CA SER A 44 -6.07 12.66 26.81
C SER A 44 -5.74 13.91 25.97
N SER A 45 -4.46 14.22 25.73
CA SER A 45 -4.08 15.35 24.87
C SER A 45 -4.16 15.01 23.37
N ARG A 46 -4.26 13.73 23.03
CA ARG A 46 -4.39 13.21 21.68
C ARG A 46 -5.73 12.48 21.52
N ASP A 47 -6.29 12.54 20.31
CA ASP A 47 -7.56 11.90 20.02
C ASP A 47 -7.41 10.38 19.83
N VAL A 48 -8.42 9.64 20.30
CA VAL A 48 -8.57 8.22 19.98
C VAL A 48 -8.86 8.07 18.49
N ARG A 49 -8.20 7.11 17.84
CA ARG A 49 -8.42 6.83 16.41
C ARG A 49 -9.05 5.46 16.22
N TYR A 50 -9.80 5.32 15.14
CA TYR A 50 -10.38 4.05 14.74
C TYR A 50 -9.90 3.70 13.33
N GLU A 51 -9.43 2.47 13.16
CA GLU A 51 -9.02 1.91 11.88
C GLU A 51 -9.88 0.69 11.56
N GLY A 52 -10.48 0.66 10.38
CA GLY A 52 -11.16 -0.51 9.86
C GLY A 52 -10.21 -1.35 9.00
N SER A 53 -10.42 -2.66 9.04
CA SER A 53 -9.76 -3.60 8.14
C SER A 53 -10.75 -4.62 7.61
N ALA A 54 -10.70 -4.87 6.30
CA ALA A 54 -11.51 -5.85 5.61
C ALA A 54 -10.69 -6.59 4.56
N SER A 55 -11.28 -7.58 3.90
CA SER A 55 -10.64 -8.32 2.81
C SER A 55 -11.60 -8.48 1.65
N LEU A 56 -11.17 -8.08 0.46
CA LEU A 56 -11.95 -8.17 -0.76
C LEU A 56 -11.37 -9.27 -1.66
N MET A 57 -12.20 -10.23 -2.07
CA MET A 57 -11.78 -11.22 -3.06
C MET A 57 -11.85 -10.62 -4.46
N THR A 58 -10.70 -10.49 -5.12
CA THR A 58 -10.58 -10.04 -6.51
C THR A 58 -10.16 -11.20 -7.42
N PRO A 59 -10.28 -11.07 -8.76
CA PRO A 59 -9.74 -12.07 -9.67
C PRO A 59 -8.23 -12.31 -9.54
N ALA A 60 -7.49 -11.32 -9.02
CA ALA A 60 -6.04 -11.41 -8.79
C ALA A 60 -5.69 -12.00 -7.41
N GLY A 61 -6.68 -12.31 -6.57
CA GLY A 61 -6.51 -12.84 -5.22
C GLY A 61 -7.17 -11.99 -4.13
N ASN A 62 -6.87 -12.32 -2.87
CA ASN A 62 -7.37 -11.58 -1.72
C ASN A 62 -6.67 -10.23 -1.59
N LEU A 63 -7.44 -9.16 -1.59
CA LEU A 63 -6.98 -7.79 -1.43
C LEU A 63 -7.33 -7.31 -0.01
N PRO A 64 -6.35 -7.25 0.91
CA PRO A 64 -6.58 -6.67 2.22
C PRO A 64 -6.82 -5.16 2.08
N LEU A 65 -7.84 -4.67 2.77
CA LEU A 65 -8.18 -3.25 2.84
C LEU A 65 -7.96 -2.77 4.28
N SER A 66 -7.30 -1.63 4.42
CA SER A 66 -7.18 -0.89 5.68
C SER A 66 -7.60 0.55 5.43
N PHE A 67 -8.38 1.11 6.35
CA PHE A 67 -8.94 2.45 6.20
C PHE A 67 -9.18 3.11 7.55
N GLU A 68 -9.09 4.43 7.59
CA GLU A 68 -9.43 5.19 8.79
C GLU A 68 -10.95 5.36 8.92
N LEU A 69 -11.43 5.33 10.15
CA LEU A 69 -12.82 5.57 10.52
C LEU A 69 -12.87 6.87 11.32
N GLU A 70 -13.45 7.91 10.71
CA GLU A 70 -13.59 9.21 11.36
C GLU A 70 -14.66 9.16 12.47
N ALA A 71 -14.34 8.64 13.65
CA ALA A 71 -15.32 8.50 14.72
C ALA A 71 -14.69 8.67 16.10
N ASP A 72 -15.47 9.19 17.05
CA ASP A 72 -15.03 9.34 18.44
C ASP A 72 -15.43 8.15 19.34
N THR A 73 -16.27 7.24 18.81
CA THR A 73 -16.80 6.10 19.54
C THR A 73 -16.82 4.85 18.69
N LEU A 74 -16.82 3.68 19.34
CA LEU A 74 -16.93 2.39 18.65
C LEU A 74 -18.24 2.28 17.86
N SER A 75 -19.36 2.78 18.40
CA SER A 75 -20.64 2.78 17.69
C SER A 75 -20.56 3.61 16.40
N GLY A 76 -20.00 4.83 16.49
CA GLY A 76 -19.81 5.67 15.31
C GLY A 76 -18.85 5.05 14.28
N ALA A 77 -17.81 4.36 14.75
CA ALA A 77 -16.88 3.64 13.89
C ALA A 77 -17.58 2.47 13.16
N ILE A 78 -18.48 1.74 13.83
CA ILE A 78 -19.30 0.69 13.22
C ILE A 78 -20.25 1.29 12.17
N ASP A 79 -20.91 2.41 12.48
CA ASP A 79 -21.84 3.07 11.57
C ASP A 79 -21.14 3.59 10.30
N LYS A 80 -19.90 4.08 10.43
CA LYS A 80 -19.09 4.58 9.29
C LYS A 80 -18.37 3.48 8.51
N PHE A 81 -18.30 2.26 9.03
CA PHE A 81 -17.54 1.16 8.41
C PHE A 81 -17.96 0.85 6.97
N PRO A 82 -19.27 0.73 6.62
CA PRO A 82 -19.69 0.37 5.27
C PRO A 82 -19.25 1.40 4.22
N ASP A 83 -19.34 2.69 4.54
CA ASP A 83 -18.95 3.75 3.62
C ASP A 83 -17.43 3.79 3.43
N ALA A 84 -16.68 3.65 4.52
CA ALA A 84 -15.22 3.65 4.49
C ALA A 84 -14.63 2.45 3.74
N VAL A 85 -15.20 1.24 3.90
CA VAL A 85 -14.74 0.05 3.18
C VAL A 85 -15.03 0.14 1.68
N ASN A 86 -16.17 0.70 1.28
CA ASN A 86 -16.51 0.91 -0.12
C ASN A 86 -15.53 1.91 -0.77
N ALA A 87 -15.27 3.04 -0.10
CA ALA A 87 -14.31 4.02 -0.57
C ALA A 87 -12.87 3.47 -0.64
N ALA A 88 -12.48 2.59 0.28
CA ALA A 88 -11.19 1.92 0.25
C ALA A 88 -11.11 0.89 -0.89
N ALA A 89 -12.17 0.12 -1.11
CA ALA A 89 -12.26 -0.86 -2.20
C ALA A 89 -12.18 -0.19 -3.58
N GLU A 90 -12.91 0.91 -3.78
CA GLU A 90 -12.89 1.67 -5.03
C GLU A 90 -11.48 2.18 -5.36
N ARG A 91 -10.81 2.82 -4.40
CA ARG A 91 -9.43 3.29 -4.54
C ARG A 91 -8.47 2.15 -4.88
N ALA A 92 -8.54 1.04 -4.15
CA ALA A 92 -7.65 -0.08 -4.37
C ALA A 92 -7.86 -0.74 -5.75
N ILE A 93 -9.11 -0.83 -6.23
CA ILE A 93 -9.41 -1.32 -7.58
C ILE A 93 -8.88 -0.37 -8.66
N GLU A 94 -8.98 0.94 -8.45
CA GLU A 94 -8.46 1.94 -9.37
C GLU A 94 -6.93 1.87 -9.48
N GLU A 95 -6.23 1.79 -8.34
CA GLU A 95 -4.78 1.60 -8.30
C GLU A 95 -4.33 0.33 -9.02
N LEU A 96 -5.03 -0.80 -8.80
CA LEU A 96 -4.73 -2.05 -9.50
C LEU A 96 -4.90 -1.95 -11.02
N LYS A 97 -5.95 -1.25 -11.50
CA LYS A 97 -6.16 -1.03 -12.93
C LYS A 97 -5.05 -0.17 -13.52
N GLU A 98 -4.60 0.85 -12.80
CA GLU A 98 -3.53 1.74 -13.25
C GLU A 98 -2.18 0.99 -13.32
N MET A 99 -1.88 0.15 -12.34
CA MET A 99 -0.70 -0.73 -12.39
C MET A 99 -0.73 -1.68 -13.60
N GLN A 100 -1.88 -2.27 -13.92
CA GLN A 100 -2.03 -3.14 -15.11
C GLN A 100 -1.79 -2.38 -16.42
N ARG A 101 -2.21 -1.11 -16.49
CA ARG A 101 -1.93 -0.23 -17.64
C ARG A 101 -0.46 0.08 -17.78
N GLN A 102 0.24 0.39 -16.68
CA GLN A 102 1.67 0.66 -16.69
C GLN A 102 2.48 -0.57 -17.11
N GLN A 103 2.11 -1.75 -16.60
CA GLN A 103 2.76 -3.02 -16.98
C GLN A 103 2.54 -3.39 -18.45
N SER A 104 1.33 -3.16 -18.99
CA SER A 104 1.04 -3.43 -20.41
C SER A 104 1.73 -2.46 -21.37
N GLN A 105 1.91 -1.19 -20.96
CA GLN A 105 2.69 -0.20 -21.72
C GLN A 105 4.20 -0.51 -21.72
N GLN A 106 4.73 -1.09 -20.64
CA GLN A 106 6.15 -1.48 -20.58
C GLN A 106 6.52 -2.62 -21.55
N ILE A 107 5.55 -3.45 -21.95
CA ILE A 107 5.74 -4.55 -22.92
C ILE A 107 5.65 -4.06 -24.37
N GLN A 108 4.93 -2.98 -24.63
CA GLN A 108 4.91 -2.29 -25.93
C GLN A 108 5.97 -1.20 -25.99
N VAL A 109 7.22 -1.59 -25.81
CA VAL A 109 8.33 -0.93 -26.52
C VAL A 109 8.66 -1.85 -27.69
N PRO A 110 8.08 -1.64 -28.89
CA PRO A 110 8.54 -2.30 -30.10
C PRO A 110 10.03 -1.98 -30.26
N GLY A 111 10.81 -3.05 -30.45
CA GLY A 111 12.24 -2.94 -30.54
C GLY A 111 12.69 -1.86 -31.51
N GLN A 112 13.86 -1.31 -31.22
CA GLN A 112 14.81 -1.04 -32.28
C GLN A 112 15.30 -2.41 -32.81
N GLY A 113 14.38 -3.16 -33.42
CA GLY A 113 14.67 -4.32 -34.23
C GLY A 113 15.02 -3.84 -35.62
N GLY A 114 16.24 -4.17 -36.05
CA GLY A 114 16.54 -4.50 -37.44
C GLY A 114 16.19 -3.46 -38.48
N TYR A 115 17.13 -2.56 -38.76
CA TYR A 115 17.34 -2.12 -40.13
C TYR A 115 17.93 -3.30 -40.91
N GLY A 116 17.04 -4.17 -41.39
CA GLY A 116 17.31 -4.96 -42.57
C GLY A 116 17.36 -4.02 -43.77
N GLN A 117 18.53 -3.46 -44.05
CA GLN A 117 18.82 -2.90 -45.37
C GLN A 117 19.69 -3.90 -46.12
N GLY A 118 19.00 -4.79 -46.84
CA GLY A 118 19.62 -5.50 -47.94
C GLY A 118 20.03 -4.53 -49.04
N GLY A 119 21.14 -4.83 -49.72
CA GLY A 119 21.55 -4.11 -50.92
C GLY A 119 23.06 -4.05 -51.05
N GLY A 120 23.65 -5.04 -51.72
CA GLY A 120 25.08 -5.07 -51.99
C GLY A 120 25.54 -3.91 -52.88
N GLN A 121 26.73 -3.41 -52.56
CA GLN A 121 27.68 -2.72 -53.42
C GLN A 121 28.99 -2.71 -52.61
N GLY A 122 30.07 -3.35 -53.03
CA GLY A 122 30.63 -3.35 -54.36
C GLY A 122 31.84 -2.43 -54.36
N GLY A 123 33.03 -3.02 -54.24
CA GLY A 123 34.27 -2.44 -54.76
C GLY A 123 35.13 -1.60 -53.81
N GLY A 124 36.29 -2.16 -53.46
CA GLY A 124 37.54 -1.57 -53.97
C GLY A 124 38.37 -0.68 -53.04
N GLN A 125 39.58 -1.19 -52.81
CA GLN A 125 40.87 -0.47 -52.81
C GLN A 125 41.46 0.00 -51.47
N ILE A 126 42.44 -0.82 -51.08
CA ILE A 126 43.65 -0.53 -50.32
C ILE A 126 44.43 0.60 -51.01
N GLN A 127 44.92 1.59 -50.26
CA GLN A 127 46.22 2.27 -50.48
C GLN A 127 46.58 3.02 -49.18
N LEU A 128 47.58 2.53 -48.45
CA LEU A 128 48.99 2.95 -48.42
C LEU A 128 49.20 4.21 -47.57
#